data_AF-A0A1G9P1A8-F1
#
_entry.id   AF-A0A1G9P1A8-F1
#
_cell.length_a   1.000
_cell.length_b   1.000
_cell.length_c   1.000
_cell.angle_alpha   90.00
_cell.angle_beta   90.00
_cell.angle_gamma   90.00
#
_symmetry.space_group_name_H-M   'P 1'
#
loop_
_entity.id
_entity.type
_entity.pdbx_description
1 polymer ?
#
loop_
_entity_poly.entity_id
_entity_poly.type
_entity_poly.pdbx_seq_one_letter_code
_entity_poly.pdbx_strand_id
1 'polypeptide(L)'
;MPSHRELWSQLNTDEELAHDLVAYRPALGERLVALREAGGYSLKQAAKLAGVRPETLKFYEEAVHRPSMPRLIRLMTLYDADPMEFLAEIASTVRPQSKSEPVFQRQVEALLYFCGVTPEQMADGKHQVHKTGRTPAPITAPLGEVLKGRRDDHPARVQGGLLLRREYEAGASIRALSDKHRLAFGTIRALLVEANTQLRGPGRAHGTA
;
A
#
# COMPACT_ATOMS: atom_id res chain seq x y z
N MET A 1 -24.00 -26.31 3.17
CA MET A 1 -23.08 -25.18 3.39
C MET A 1 -23.41 -24.14 2.33
N PRO A 2 -23.81 -22.91 2.73
CA PRO A 2 -24.30 -21.91 1.79
C PRO A 2 -23.17 -21.39 0.89
N SER A 3 -23.43 -21.34 -0.40
CA SER A 3 -22.56 -20.79 -1.42
C SER A 3 -22.33 -19.28 -1.25
N HIS A 4 -21.29 -18.72 -1.88
CA HIS A 4 -21.04 -17.27 -1.92
C HIS A 4 -22.30 -16.47 -2.31
N ARG A 5 -23.14 -17.01 -3.20
CA ARG A 5 -24.42 -16.40 -3.60
C ARG A 5 -25.47 -16.44 -2.49
N GLU A 6 -25.53 -17.51 -1.69
CA GLU A 6 -26.45 -17.64 -0.56
C GLU A 6 -26.02 -16.78 0.64
N LEU A 7 -24.72 -16.64 0.89
CA LEU A 7 -24.18 -15.73 1.90
C LEU A 7 -24.42 -14.26 1.52
N TRP A 8 -24.21 -13.87 0.25
CA TRP A 8 -24.62 -12.55 -0.24
C TRP A 8 -26.12 -12.34 -0.06
N SER A 9 -26.96 -13.36 -0.27
CA SER A 9 -28.41 -13.24 -0.08
C SER A 9 -28.81 -13.12 1.40
N GLN A 10 -28.09 -13.77 2.31
CA GLN A 10 -28.29 -13.68 3.76
C GLN A 10 -27.79 -12.34 4.32
N LEU A 11 -26.65 -11.84 3.84
CA LEU A 11 -26.16 -10.49 4.15
C LEU A 11 -27.06 -9.40 3.55
N ASN A 12 -27.71 -9.65 2.40
CA ASN A 12 -28.72 -8.75 1.83
C ASN A 12 -30.05 -8.76 2.59
N THR A 13 -30.28 -9.75 3.48
CA THR A 13 -31.46 -9.74 4.37
C THR A 13 -31.22 -8.85 5.59
N ASP A 14 -29.96 -8.51 5.85
CA ASP A 14 -29.54 -7.53 6.85
C ASP A 14 -29.45 -6.15 6.15
N GLU A 15 -30.61 -5.51 5.99
CA GLU A 15 -30.80 -4.22 5.29
C GLU A 15 -29.82 -3.14 5.80
N GLU A 16 -29.43 -3.26 7.07
CA GLU A 16 -28.50 -2.39 7.78
C GLU A 16 -27.03 -2.56 7.31
N LEU A 17 -26.62 -3.80 7.00
CA LEU A 17 -25.25 -4.12 6.59
C LEU A 17 -25.02 -3.86 5.10
N ALA A 18 -26.06 -4.05 4.28
CA ALA A 18 -26.07 -3.63 2.88
C ALA A 18 -25.95 -2.10 2.74
N HIS A 19 -26.61 -1.34 3.63
CA HIS A 19 -26.48 0.12 3.71
C HIS A 19 -25.05 0.55 4.06
N ASP A 20 -24.45 -0.07 5.07
CA ASP A 20 -23.08 0.21 5.49
C ASP A 20 -22.06 -0.11 4.39
N LEU A 21 -22.25 -1.20 3.62
CA LEU A 21 -21.42 -1.54 2.47
C LEU A 21 -21.40 -0.48 1.37
N VAL A 22 -22.49 0.28 1.20
CA VAL A 22 -22.50 1.43 0.27
C VAL A 22 -21.58 2.54 0.76
N ALA A 23 -21.55 2.80 2.07
CA ALA A 23 -20.70 3.83 2.69
C ALA A 23 -19.23 3.39 2.83
N TYR A 24 -18.95 2.08 2.96
CA TYR A 24 -17.59 1.56 3.08
C TYR A 24 -16.73 1.79 1.84
N ARG A 25 -17.34 1.76 0.66
CA ARG A 25 -16.63 1.91 -0.62
C ARG A 25 -15.96 3.28 -0.78
N PRO A 26 -16.69 4.41 -0.66
CA PRO A 26 -16.07 5.74 -0.75
C PRO A 26 -15.06 5.96 0.39
N ALA A 27 -15.37 5.56 1.63
CA ALA A 27 -14.44 5.70 2.75
C ALA A 27 -13.11 4.96 2.51
N LEU A 28 -13.17 3.74 1.97
CA LEU A 28 -11.97 2.98 1.58
C LEU A 28 -11.18 3.69 0.47
N GLY A 29 -11.87 4.18 -0.58
CA GLY A 29 -11.23 4.88 -1.69
C GLY A 29 -10.52 6.16 -1.25
N GLU A 30 -11.19 7.00 -0.48
CA GLU A 30 -10.66 8.23 0.10
C GLU A 30 -9.45 7.96 0.99
N ARG A 31 -9.50 6.91 1.82
CA ARG A 31 -8.37 6.55 2.68
C ARG A 31 -7.18 6.04 1.88
N LEU A 32 -7.40 5.29 0.80
CA LEU A 32 -6.31 4.88 -0.11
C LEU A 32 -5.64 6.09 -0.75
N VAL A 33 -6.41 7.11 -1.18
CA VAL A 33 -5.88 8.38 -1.68
C VAL A 33 -5.02 9.05 -0.61
N ALA A 34 -5.56 9.20 0.60
CA ALA A 34 -4.87 9.86 1.71
C ALA A 34 -3.55 9.17 2.05
N LEU A 35 -3.52 7.83 2.14
CA LEU A 35 -2.30 7.06 2.41
C LEU A 35 -1.29 7.19 1.26
N ARG A 36 -1.75 7.14 0.01
CA ARG A 36 -0.90 7.32 -1.16
C ARG A 36 -0.22 8.69 -1.14
N GLU A 37 -0.98 9.74 -0.87
CA GLU A 37 -0.50 11.13 -0.86
C GLU A 37 0.39 11.42 0.34
N ALA A 38 0.06 10.91 1.53
CA ALA A 38 0.91 10.98 2.71
C ALA A 38 2.27 10.28 2.49
N GLY A 39 2.29 9.17 1.75
CA GLY A 39 3.53 8.51 1.32
C GLY A 39 4.29 9.26 0.20
N GLY A 40 3.72 10.34 -0.36
CA GLY A 40 4.29 11.10 -1.46
C GLY A 40 4.33 10.34 -2.79
N TYR A 41 3.42 9.36 -2.96
CA TYR A 41 3.36 8.54 -4.17
C TYR A 41 2.39 9.16 -5.19
N SER A 42 2.82 9.25 -6.45
CA SER A 42 1.86 9.41 -7.54
C SER A 42 1.06 8.12 -7.77
N LEU A 43 -0.13 8.24 -8.36
CA LEU A 43 -0.95 7.09 -8.76
C LEU A 43 -0.16 6.06 -9.58
N LYS A 44 0.62 6.52 -10.57
CA LYS A 44 1.42 5.65 -11.44
C LYS A 44 2.52 4.91 -10.67
N GLN A 45 3.21 5.60 -9.76
CA GLN A 45 4.24 4.97 -8.93
C GLN A 45 3.63 3.96 -7.96
N ALA A 46 2.57 4.33 -7.25
CA ALA A 46 1.91 3.44 -6.30
C ALA A 46 1.38 2.17 -6.99
N ALA A 47 0.70 2.32 -8.12
CA ALA A 47 0.21 1.19 -8.89
C ALA A 47 1.34 0.26 -9.34
N LYS A 48 2.43 0.83 -9.86
CA LYS A 48 3.61 0.07 -10.30
C LYS A 48 4.24 -0.72 -9.15
N LEU A 49 4.39 -0.11 -7.97
CA LEU A 49 4.98 -0.75 -6.79
C LEU A 49 4.07 -1.82 -6.19
N ALA A 50 2.77 -1.55 -6.10
CA ALA A 50 1.77 -2.52 -5.68
C ALA A 50 1.50 -3.60 -6.75
N GLY A 51 2.15 -3.51 -7.93
CA GLY A 51 2.01 -4.40 -9.07
C GLY A 51 0.56 -4.57 -9.52
N VAL A 52 -0.14 -3.44 -9.64
CA VAL A 52 -1.46 -3.29 -10.26
C VAL A 52 -1.38 -2.29 -11.41
N ARG A 53 -2.35 -2.28 -12.32
CA ARG A 53 -2.39 -1.26 -13.38
C ARG A 53 -2.78 0.10 -12.76
N PRO A 54 -2.25 1.24 -13.25
CA PRO A 54 -2.64 2.57 -12.76
C PRO A 54 -4.15 2.81 -12.79
N GLU A 55 -4.81 2.38 -13.85
CA GLU A 55 -6.27 2.42 -13.98
C GLU A 55 -6.99 1.57 -12.92
N THR A 56 -6.45 0.41 -12.58
CA THR A 56 -7.00 -0.43 -11.50
C THR A 56 -6.90 0.25 -10.14
N LEU A 57 -5.75 0.87 -9.83
CA LEU A 57 -5.60 1.63 -8.59
C LEU A 57 -6.54 2.85 -8.58
N LYS A 58 -6.67 3.54 -9.71
CA LYS A 58 -7.62 4.65 -9.87
C LYS A 58 -9.05 4.20 -9.54
N PHE A 59 -9.49 3.06 -10.07
CA PHE A 59 -10.82 2.52 -9.76
C PHE A 59 -10.98 2.11 -8.30
N TYR A 60 -9.90 1.77 -7.59
CA TYR A 60 -9.95 1.55 -6.14
C TYR A 60 -10.11 2.87 -5.39
N GLU A 61 -9.34 3.90 -5.76
CA GLU A 61 -9.41 5.25 -5.17
C GLU A 61 -10.75 5.94 -5.43
N GLU A 62 -11.37 5.70 -6.59
CA GLU A 62 -12.69 6.22 -6.97
C GLU A 62 -13.86 5.34 -6.48
N ALA A 63 -13.58 4.32 -5.65
CA ALA A 63 -14.57 3.38 -5.11
C ALA A 63 -15.37 2.56 -6.17
N VAL A 64 -14.98 2.64 -7.43
CA VAL A 64 -15.58 1.93 -8.57
C VAL A 64 -15.35 0.43 -8.44
N HIS A 65 -14.12 0.02 -8.12
CA HIS A 65 -13.73 -1.37 -7.92
C HIS A 65 -13.25 -1.62 -6.49
N ARG A 66 -13.26 -2.89 -6.10
CA ARG A 66 -12.76 -3.34 -4.80
C ARG A 66 -11.39 -4.03 -4.92
N PRO A 67 -10.42 -3.72 -4.05
CA PRO A 67 -9.22 -4.51 -3.95
C PRO A 67 -9.57 -5.88 -3.33
N SER A 68 -8.99 -6.95 -3.87
CA SER A 68 -8.96 -8.22 -3.15
C SER A 68 -8.01 -8.12 -1.96
N MET A 69 -8.17 -8.94 -0.92
CA MET A 69 -7.24 -8.91 0.23
C MET A 69 -5.77 -9.01 -0.15
N PRO A 70 -5.33 -9.89 -1.08
CA PRO A 70 -3.93 -9.90 -1.52
C PRO A 70 -3.46 -8.58 -2.15
N ARG A 71 -4.35 -7.85 -2.84
CA ARG A 71 -4.02 -6.53 -3.41
C ARG A 71 -4.01 -5.45 -2.33
N LEU A 72 -4.95 -5.51 -1.38
CA LEU A 72 -4.99 -4.61 -0.24
C LEU A 72 -3.70 -4.74 0.57
N ILE A 73 -3.30 -5.97 0.91
CA ILE A 73 -2.03 -6.24 1.63
C ILE A 73 -0.85 -5.58 0.90
N ARG A 74 -0.75 -5.71 -0.43
CA ARG A 74 0.34 -5.10 -1.21
C ARG A 74 0.33 -3.56 -1.15
N LEU A 75 -0.85 -2.95 -1.18
CA LEU A 75 -0.99 -1.50 -1.02
C LEU A 75 -0.63 -1.06 0.40
N MET A 76 -1.11 -1.77 1.41
CA MET A 76 -0.84 -1.45 2.82
C MET A 76 0.64 -1.62 3.17
N THR A 77 1.30 -2.67 2.65
CA THR A 77 2.77 -2.82 2.76
C THR A 77 3.51 -1.66 2.09
N LEU A 78 3.03 -1.15 0.96
CA LEU A 78 3.63 0.01 0.29
C LEU A 78 3.47 1.29 1.12
N TYR A 79 2.34 1.43 1.80
CA TYR A 79 2.02 2.60 2.62
C TYR A 79 2.48 2.49 4.08
N ASP A 80 3.20 1.41 4.43
CA ASP A 80 3.63 1.11 5.81
C ASP A 80 2.48 1.09 6.82
N ALA A 81 1.35 0.49 6.40
CA ALA A 81 0.13 0.36 7.19
C ALA A 81 -0.24 -1.12 7.42
N ASP A 82 -0.94 -1.41 8.52
CA ASP A 82 -1.51 -2.72 8.77
C ASP A 82 -2.88 -2.86 8.07
N PRO A 83 -3.12 -3.94 7.28
CA PRO A 83 -4.39 -4.13 6.60
C PRO A 83 -5.61 -4.27 7.51
N MET A 84 -5.47 -4.85 8.69
CA MET A 84 -6.59 -5.05 9.62
C MET A 84 -6.90 -3.75 10.35
N GLU A 85 -5.88 -3.01 10.81
CA GLU A 85 -6.06 -1.67 11.37
C GLU A 85 -6.68 -0.71 10.35
N PHE A 86 -6.26 -0.80 9.08
CA PHE A 86 -6.87 -0.04 7.98
C PHE A 86 -8.37 -0.34 7.87
N LEU A 87 -8.77 -1.61 7.79
CA LEU A 87 -10.20 -1.97 7.67
C LEU A 87 -10.99 -1.58 8.93
N ALA A 88 -10.41 -1.72 10.11
CA ALA A 88 -10.98 -1.27 11.38
C ALA A 88 -11.21 0.25 11.41
N GLU A 89 -10.26 1.04 10.87
CA GLU A 89 -10.41 2.49 10.74
C GLU A 89 -11.58 2.84 9.83
N ILE A 90 -11.70 2.20 8.67
CA ILE A 90 -12.84 2.39 7.76
C ILE A 90 -14.16 2.02 8.45
N ALA A 91 -14.20 0.88 9.16
CA ALA A 91 -15.35 0.44 9.95
C ALA A 91 -15.81 1.54 10.93
N SER A 92 -14.86 2.10 11.68
CA SER A 92 -15.11 3.14 12.67
C SER A 92 -15.54 4.48 12.04
N THR A 93 -15.11 4.78 10.82
CA THR A 93 -15.45 6.01 10.10
C THR A 93 -16.91 5.99 9.65
N VAL A 94 -17.38 4.85 9.12
CA VAL A 94 -18.77 4.71 8.67
C VAL A 94 -19.73 4.64 9.85
N ARG A 95 -19.34 4.01 10.97
CA ARG A 95 -20.12 4.02 12.21
C ARG A 95 -19.26 4.32 13.44
N PRO A 96 -19.15 5.59 13.86
CA PRO A 96 -18.33 5.96 15.01
C PRO A 96 -18.91 5.53 16.37
N GLN A 97 -20.20 5.13 16.42
CA GLN A 97 -20.92 4.82 17.67
C GLN A 97 -21.05 3.32 17.99
N SER A 98 -20.61 2.42 17.10
CA SER A 98 -20.75 0.96 17.27
C SER A 98 -19.61 0.32 18.09
N LYS A 99 -19.17 0.98 19.18
CA LYS A 99 -18.06 0.49 20.03
C LYS A 99 -18.40 -0.76 20.86
N SER A 100 -19.62 -1.30 20.77
CA SER A 100 -19.88 -2.64 21.28
C SER A 100 -19.10 -3.65 20.44
N GLU A 101 -18.16 -4.37 21.06
CA GLU A 101 -17.33 -5.44 20.49
C GLU A 101 -18.01 -6.26 19.37
N PRO A 102 -19.26 -6.78 19.54
CA PRO A 102 -19.88 -7.63 18.51
C PRO A 102 -20.30 -6.90 17.23
N VAL A 103 -20.66 -5.61 17.28
CA VAL A 103 -21.08 -4.85 16.10
C VAL A 103 -19.87 -4.43 15.28
N PHE A 104 -18.83 -3.95 15.95
CA PHE A 104 -17.56 -3.60 15.31
C PHE A 104 -16.92 -4.80 14.59
N GLN A 105 -16.95 -5.98 15.22
CA GLN A 105 -16.41 -7.19 14.62
C GLN A 105 -17.19 -7.60 13.35
N ARG A 106 -18.52 -7.50 13.35
CA ARG A 106 -19.35 -7.74 12.16
C ARG A 106 -19.03 -6.78 11.01
N GLN A 107 -18.71 -5.53 11.31
CA GLN A 107 -18.34 -4.53 10.31
C GLN A 107 -16.99 -4.84 9.66
N VAL A 108 -16.02 -5.25 10.46
CA VAL A 108 -14.71 -5.72 9.96
C VAL A 108 -14.90 -6.99 9.13
N GLU A 109 -15.73 -7.93 9.56
CA GLU A 109 -16.06 -9.14 8.79
C GLU A 109 -16.75 -8.80 7.45
N ALA A 110 -17.66 -7.82 7.44
CA ALA A 110 -18.30 -7.33 6.23
C ALA A 110 -17.28 -6.73 5.24
N LEU A 111 -16.30 -5.97 5.75
CA LEU A 111 -15.21 -5.42 4.95
C LEU A 111 -14.26 -6.50 4.42
N LEU A 112 -13.94 -7.52 5.22
CA LEU A 112 -13.14 -8.67 4.78
C LEU A 112 -13.86 -9.42 3.66
N TYR A 113 -15.17 -9.62 3.81
CA TYR A 113 -16.01 -10.19 2.78
C TYR A 113 -16.07 -9.32 1.52
N PHE A 114 -16.17 -8.00 1.69
CA PHE A 114 -16.08 -7.05 0.60
C PHE A 114 -14.76 -7.17 -0.17
N CYS A 115 -13.64 -7.39 0.53
CA CYS A 115 -12.33 -7.67 -0.05
C CYS A 115 -12.15 -9.12 -0.56
N GLY A 116 -13.23 -9.91 -0.58
CA GLY A 116 -13.28 -11.26 -1.13
C GLY A 116 -12.73 -12.35 -0.21
N VAL A 117 -12.66 -12.10 1.10
CA VAL A 117 -12.30 -13.10 2.11
C VAL A 117 -13.56 -13.67 2.75
N THR A 118 -13.71 -14.99 2.69
CA THR A 118 -14.85 -15.67 3.31
C THR A 118 -14.60 -15.94 4.80
N PRO A 119 -15.66 -16.11 5.61
CA PRO A 119 -15.53 -16.52 7.02
C PRO A 119 -14.71 -17.79 7.23
N GLU A 120 -14.81 -18.74 6.29
CA GLU A 120 -14.02 -19.99 6.31
C GLU A 120 -12.52 -19.71 6.17
N GLN A 121 -12.13 -18.79 5.28
CA GLN A 121 -10.75 -18.36 5.09
C GLN A 121 -10.20 -17.58 6.30
N MET A 122 -11.07 -17.02 7.14
CA MET A 122 -10.71 -16.41 8.42
C MET A 122 -10.53 -17.46 9.52
N ALA A 123 -11.42 -18.45 9.58
CA ALA A 123 -11.42 -19.50 10.60
C ALA A 123 -10.27 -20.51 10.45
N ASP A 124 -9.85 -20.79 9.21
CA ASP A 124 -8.84 -21.83 8.96
C ASP A 124 -7.40 -21.41 9.30
N GLY A 125 -7.11 -20.13 9.56
CA GLY A 125 -5.75 -19.61 9.76
C GLY A 125 -4.78 -19.84 8.58
N LYS A 126 -5.22 -20.55 7.54
CA LYS A 126 -4.49 -20.93 6.34
C LYS A 126 -4.82 -19.95 5.23
N HIS A 127 -4.45 -18.70 5.42
CA HIS A 127 -4.20 -17.84 4.28
C HIS A 127 -2.94 -18.35 3.58
N GLN A 128 -3.11 -19.36 2.71
CA GLN A 128 -2.12 -19.60 1.65
C GLN A 128 -2.23 -18.43 0.70
N VAL A 129 -1.49 -17.36 1.03
CA VAL A 129 -1.06 -16.36 0.07
C VAL A 129 -0.58 -17.14 -1.15
N HIS A 130 -1.33 -17.09 -2.24
CA HIS A 130 -0.84 -17.63 -3.50
C HIS A 130 0.51 -16.95 -3.75
N LYS A 131 1.58 -17.74 -3.61
CA LYS A 131 2.97 -17.34 -3.73
C LYS A 131 3.27 -16.95 -5.18
N THR A 132 2.74 -15.81 -5.63
CA THR A 132 3.21 -15.14 -6.85
C THR A 132 3.58 -13.68 -6.58
N GLY A 133 3.39 -13.18 -5.36
CA GLY A 133 4.04 -11.97 -4.87
C GLY A 133 5.30 -12.36 -4.12
N ARG A 134 6.44 -12.45 -4.81
CA ARG A 134 7.74 -12.37 -4.14
C ARG A 134 7.73 -10.99 -3.47
N THR A 135 7.49 -10.92 -2.16
CA THR A 135 7.85 -9.74 -1.38
C THR A 135 9.31 -9.47 -1.75
N PRO A 136 9.62 -8.34 -2.41
CA PRO A 136 11.00 -8.07 -2.76
C PRO A 136 11.75 -8.01 -1.43
N ALA A 137 12.71 -8.92 -1.27
CA ALA A 137 13.57 -8.93 -0.11
C ALA A 137 14.11 -7.51 0.11
N PRO A 138 14.30 -7.08 1.38
CA PRO A 138 14.94 -5.79 1.63
C PRO A 138 16.21 -5.72 0.80
N ILE A 139 16.37 -4.60 0.08
CA ILE A 139 17.55 -4.40 -0.77
C ILE A 139 18.74 -4.24 0.18
N THR A 140 19.41 -5.35 0.48
CA THR A 140 20.60 -5.40 1.34
C THR A 140 21.89 -5.22 0.54
N ALA A 141 21.83 -5.40 -0.78
CA ALA A 141 22.93 -5.14 -1.69
C ALA A 141 22.92 -3.66 -2.18
N PRO A 142 24.10 -3.09 -2.53
CA PRO A 142 24.17 -1.76 -3.13
C PRO A 142 23.27 -1.65 -4.37
N LEU A 143 22.49 -0.57 -4.49
CA LEU A 143 21.53 -0.41 -5.59
C LEU A 143 22.19 -0.46 -6.98
N GLY A 144 23.44 -0.04 -7.12
CA GLY A 144 24.19 -0.17 -8.38
C GLY A 144 24.29 -1.61 -8.88
N GLU A 145 24.36 -2.59 -7.98
CA GLU A 145 24.41 -4.01 -8.34
C GLU A 145 23.01 -4.53 -8.69
N VAL A 146 21.99 -4.10 -7.95
CA VAL A 146 20.59 -4.49 -8.15
C VAL A 146 20.04 -3.95 -9.49
N LEU A 147 20.43 -2.73 -9.85
CA LEU A 147 19.95 -2.04 -11.06
C LEU A 147 20.81 -2.34 -12.30
N LYS A 148 21.95 -3.01 -12.16
CA LYS A 148 22.86 -3.29 -13.27
C LYS A 148 22.15 -4.08 -14.38
N GLY A 149 22.15 -3.53 -15.60
CA GLY A 149 21.51 -4.13 -16.77
C GLY A 149 19.98 -4.19 -16.73
N ARG A 150 19.35 -3.52 -15.75
CA ARG A 150 17.89 -3.40 -15.68
C ARG A 150 17.42 -2.19 -16.49
N ARG A 151 16.23 -2.31 -17.07
CA ARG A 151 15.55 -1.21 -17.76
C ARG A 151 15.07 -0.16 -16.77
N ASP A 152 14.89 1.08 -17.25
CA ASP A 152 14.43 2.20 -16.41
C ASP A 152 13.02 1.99 -15.83
N ASP A 153 12.19 1.17 -16.48
CA ASP A 153 10.86 0.81 -16.00
C ASP A 153 10.86 -0.33 -14.97
N HIS A 154 12.01 -0.88 -14.59
CA HIS A 154 12.07 -2.01 -13.66
C HIS A 154 11.61 -1.63 -12.23
N PRO A 155 10.81 -2.47 -11.53
CA PRO A 155 10.30 -2.17 -10.19
C PRO A 155 11.41 -1.92 -9.15
N ALA A 156 12.54 -2.62 -9.27
CA ALA A 156 13.69 -2.41 -8.38
C ALA A 156 14.24 -0.97 -8.42
N ARG A 157 14.05 -0.24 -9.53
CA ARG A 157 14.45 1.17 -9.65
C ARG A 157 13.62 2.06 -8.73
N VAL A 158 12.31 1.85 -8.75
CA VAL A 158 11.38 2.62 -7.91
C VAL A 158 11.62 2.31 -6.43
N GLN A 159 11.80 1.03 -6.08
CA GLN A 159 12.16 0.63 -4.72
C GLN A 159 13.50 1.21 -4.28
N GLY A 160 14.48 1.24 -5.19
CA GLY A 160 15.76 1.90 -4.95
C GLY A 160 15.62 3.40 -4.69
N GLY A 161 14.78 4.09 -5.46
CA GLY A 161 14.46 5.50 -5.23
C GLY A 161 13.87 5.76 -3.84
N LEU A 162 12.96 4.90 -3.38
CA LEU A 162 12.36 5.03 -2.03
C LEU A 162 13.36 4.75 -0.91
N LEU A 163 14.21 3.73 -1.09
CA LEU A 163 15.31 3.46 -0.16
C LEU A 163 16.24 4.67 -0.04
N LEU A 164 16.65 5.23 -1.19
CA LEU A 164 17.48 6.42 -1.24
C LEU A 164 16.78 7.63 -0.60
N ARG A 165 15.48 7.81 -0.85
CA ARG A 165 14.68 8.87 -0.23
C ARG A 165 14.70 8.75 1.28
N ARG A 166 14.41 7.57 1.84
CA ARG A 166 14.42 7.34 3.29
C ARG A 166 15.79 7.64 3.90
N GLU A 167 16.87 7.17 3.29
CA GLU A 167 18.23 7.44 3.76
C GLU A 167 18.60 8.93 3.64
N TYR A 168 18.17 9.59 2.58
CA TYR A 168 18.35 11.02 2.37
C TYR A 168 17.59 11.85 3.39
N GLU A 169 16.32 11.54 3.66
CA GLU A 169 15.48 12.21 4.66
C GLU A 169 16.02 11.97 6.08
N ALA A 170 16.62 10.81 6.34
CA ALA A 170 17.35 10.52 7.58
C ALA A 170 18.68 11.30 7.71
N GLY A 171 19.05 12.10 6.71
CA GLY A 171 20.18 13.02 6.79
C GLY A 171 21.35 12.67 5.87
N ALA A 172 21.38 11.49 5.23
CA ALA A 172 22.48 11.11 4.35
C ALA A 172 22.66 12.11 3.19
N SER A 173 23.90 12.48 2.89
CA SER A 173 24.19 13.34 1.74
C SER A 173 24.12 12.53 0.43
N ILE A 174 23.92 13.22 -0.70
CA ILE A 174 23.97 12.58 -2.04
C ILE A 174 25.31 11.86 -2.24
N ARG A 175 26.40 12.38 -1.66
CA ARG A 175 27.72 11.74 -1.68
C ARG A 175 27.74 10.44 -0.89
N ALA A 176 27.27 10.46 0.35
CA ALA A 176 27.20 9.25 1.18
C ALA A 176 26.33 8.16 0.51
N LEU A 177 25.22 8.55 -0.12
CA LEU A 177 24.36 7.65 -0.88
C LEU A 177 25.05 7.07 -2.11
N SER A 178 25.77 7.91 -2.86
CA SER A 178 26.54 7.50 -4.05
C SER A 178 27.60 6.45 -3.69
N ASP A 179 28.37 6.70 -2.63
CA ASP A 179 29.42 5.80 -2.15
C ASP A 179 28.83 4.48 -1.64
N LYS A 180 27.78 4.54 -0.82
CA LYS A 180 27.11 3.36 -0.24
C LYS A 180 26.47 2.47 -1.31
N HIS A 181 25.76 3.08 -2.26
CA HIS A 181 24.98 2.34 -3.26
C HIS A 181 25.71 2.11 -4.58
N ARG A 182 26.96 2.61 -4.71
CA ARG A 182 27.80 2.48 -5.90
C ARG A 182 27.12 3.00 -7.17
N LEU A 183 26.45 4.14 -7.05
CA LEU A 183 25.71 4.79 -8.13
C LEU A 183 26.28 6.18 -8.39
N ALA A 184 26.28 6.63 -9.65
CA ALA A 184 26.70 7.98 -9.98
C ALA A 184 25.77 9.04 -9.34
N PHE A 185 26.31 10.22 -9.00
CA PHE A 185 25.55 11.33 -8.43
C PHE A 185 24.29 11.69 -9.24
N GLY A 186 24.41 11.72 -10.57
CA GLY A 186 23.28 11.98 -11.48
C GLY A 186 22.18 10.92 -11.34
N THR A 187 22.55 9.65 -11.21
CA THR A 187 21.61 8.55 -11.00
C THR A 187 20.93 8.63 -9.63
N ILE A 188 21.68 8.95 -8.56
CA ILE A 188 21.10 9.19 -7.24
C ILE A 188 20.08 10.35 -7.30
N ARG A 189 20.44 11.48 -7.93
CA ARG A 189 19.52 12.61 -8.10
C ARG A 189 18.27 12.23 -8.88
N ALA A 190 18.42 11.52 -10.00
CA ALA A 190 17.29 11.06 -10.80
C ALA A 190 16.36 10.15 -9.97
N LEU A 191 16.92 9.18 -9.25
CA LEU A 191 16.14 8.27 -8.39
C LEU A 191 15.44 8.98 -7.24
N LEU A 192 16.09 9.98 -6.63
CA LEU A 192 15.48 10.79 -5.57
C LEU A 192 14.34 11.66 -6.10
N VAL A 193 14.52 12.29 -7.27
CA VAL A 193 13.47 13.08 -7.94
C VAL A 193 12.32 12.17 -8.38
N GLU A 194 12.63 11.01 -8.96
CA GLU A 194 11.64 9.97 -9.29
C GLU A 194 10.92 9.42 -8.05
N ALA A 195 11.49 9.54 -6.86
CA ALA A 195 10.85 9.19 -5.58
C ALA A 195 10.12 10.38 -4.93
N ASN A 196 9.96 11.50 -5.65
CA ASN A 196 9.40 12.77 -5.17
C ASN A 196 10.13 13.34 -3.95
N THR A 197 11.45 13.13 -3.86
CA THR A 197 12.25 13.69 -2.78
C THR A 197 12.57 15.16 -3.06
N GLN A 198 12.29 16.05 -2.11
CA GLN A 198 12.74 17.43 -2.19
C GLN A 198 14.25 17.50 -1.92
N LEU A 199 15.04 17.76 -2.97
CA LEU A 199 16.49 17.84 -2.85
C LEU A 199 16.90 19.09 -2.06
N ARG A 200 17.69 18.90 -1.01
CA ARG A 200 18.38 19.97 -0.29
C ARG A 200 19.31 20.71 -1.27
N GLY A 201 19.26 22.04 -1.24
CA GLY A 201 19.99 22.92 -2.17
C GLY A 201 21.50 22.69 -2.16
N PRO A 202 22.22 23.14 -3.21
CA PRO A 202 23.66 22.96 -3.30
C PRO A 202 24.37 23.75 -2.18
N GLY A 203 25.00 23.01 -1.26
CA GLY A 203 25.98 23.57 -0.32
C GLY A 203 25.42 24.16 0.98
N ARG A 204 25.00 23.27 1.89
CA ARG A 204 25.50 23.33 3.28
C ARG A 204 25.83 21.91 3.71
N ALA A 205 27.10 21.54 3.52
CA ALA A 205 27.68 20.53 4.40
C ALA A 205 27.55 21.09 5.82
N HIS A 206 26.88 20.37 6.72
CA HIS A 206 27.13 20.59 8.14
C HIS A 206 28.59 20.20 8.36
N GLY A 207 29.46 21.20 8.35
CA GLY A 207 30.76 21.11 8.97
C GLY A 207 30.54 20.78 10.44
N THR A 208 31.00 19.59 10.81
CA THR A 208 31.51 19.18 12.13
C THR A 208 31.36 20.17 13.29
N ALA A 209 30.73 19.71 14.36
CA ALA A 209 31.36 19.62 15.67
C ALA A 209 31.03 18.25 16.25
#